data_AF-A0A9E5ZDU9-F1
#
_entry.id   AF-A0A9E5ZDU9-F1
#
_cell.length_a   1.000
_cell.length_b   1.000
_cell.length_c   1.000
_cell.angle_alpha   90.00
_cell.angle_beta   90.00
_cell.angle_gamma   90.00
#
_symmetry.space_group_name_H-M   'P 1'
#
loop_
_entity.id
_entity.type
_entity.pdbx_description
1 polymer ?
#
loop_
_entity_poly.entity_id
_entity_poly.type
_entity_poly.pdbx_seq_one_letter_code
_entity_poly.pdbx_strand_id
1 'polypeptide(L)'
;MLKKILKWSFSLFYMVAGVNHFLNPQFYYGLIPNYLPFPECINYLSGVAELIFGFFALFAKTEKIGGLGILLLLILFIPAHVYFIQIGSCINGGLCVAQWIGWVRLVVIHPLLLIWAWQITGLKRL
;
A
#
# COMPACT_ATOMS: atom_id res chain seq x y z
N MET A 1 -12.81 20.73 7.66
CA MET A 1 -12.55 19.61 8.60
C MET A 1 -12.30 18.29 7.87
N LEU A 2 -13.15 17.87 6.93
CA LEU A 2 -13.01 16.62 6.17
C LEU A 2 -11.63 16.42 5.50
N LYS A 3 -11.08 17.44 4.83
CA LYS A 3 -9.74 17.39 4.22
C LYS A 3 -8.63 17.04 5.21
N LYS A 4 -8.70 17.59 6.43
CA LYS A 4 -7.73 17.28 7.49
C LYS A 4 -7.90 15.82 7.93
N ILE A 5 -9.13 15.38 8.17
CA ILE A 5 -9.43 14.00 8.58
C ILE A 5 -8.88 13.01 7.54
N LEU A 6 -9.20 13.20 6.26
CA LEU A 6 -8.71 12.35 5.16
C LEU A 6 -7.19 12.27 5.13
N LYS A 7 -6.51 13.39 5.32
CA LYS A 7 -5.05 13.46 5.30
C LYS A 7 -4.41 12.78 6.50
N TRP A 8 -4.93 13.03 7.70
CA TRP A 8 -4.44 12.41 8.94
C TRP A 8 -4.68 10.91 8.93
N SER A 9 -5.87 10.45 8.53
CA SER A 9 -6.15 9.01 8.43
C SER A 9 -5.32 8.34 7.33
N PHE A 10 -5.07 9.03 6.20
CA PHE A 10 -4.21 8.53 5.13
C PHE A 10 -2.78 8.33 5.62
N SER A 11 -2.23 9.37 6.26
CA SER A 11 -0.86 9.33 6.78
C SER A 11 -0.70 8.24 7.82
N LEU A 12 -1.64 8.15 8.78
CA LEU A 12 -1.62 7.10 9.79
C LEU A 12 -1.73 5.70 9.18
N PHE A 13 -2.65 5.50 8.23
CA PHE A 13 -2.87 4.21 7.58
C PHE A 13 -1.60 3.72 6.88
N TYR A 14 -0.98 4.54 6.02
CA TYR A 14 0.23 4.13 5.30
C TYR A 14 1.47 4.07 6.20
N MET A 15 1.55 4.88 7.26
CA MET A 15 2.64 4.72 8.22
C MET A 15 2.53 3.41 9.00
N VAL A 16 1.32 3.02 9.43
CA VAL A 16 1.08 1.73 10.10
C VAL A 16 1.36 0.57 9.14
N ALA A 17 0.91 0.65 7.88
CA ALA A 17 1.24 -0.32 6.85
C ALA A 17 2.76 -0.46 6.64
N GLY A 18 3.45 0.68 6.52
CA GLY A 18 4.91 0.74 6.38
C GLY A 18 5.64 0.13 7.56
N VAL A 19 5.21 0.37 8.81
CA VAL A 19 5.77 -0.31 9.99
C VAL A 19 5.53 -1.82 9.92
N ASN A 20 4.36 -2.26 9.45
CA ASN A 20 4.02 -3.68 9.40
C ASN A 20 4.93 -4.49 8.45
N HIS A 21 5.52 -3.86 7.43
CA HIS A 21 6.55 -4.50 6.58
C HIS A 21 7.77 -5.00 7.37
N PHE A 22 8.08 -4.37 8.51
CA PHE A 22 9.21 -4.75 9.38
C PHE A 22 8.78 -5.67 10.52
N LEU A 23 7.54 -5.52 11.01
CA LEU A 23 7.01 -6.35 12.10
C LEU A 23 6.59 -7.75 11.64
N ASN A 24 6.06 -7.86 10.41
CA ASN A 24 5.61 -9.13 9.85
C ASN A 24 6.10 -9.34 8.41
N PRO A 25 7.42 -9.40 8.17
CA PRO A 25 7.98 -9.46 6.82
C PRO A 25 7.62 -10.75 6.07
N GLN A 26 7.47 -11.88 6.77
CA GLN A 26 7.16 -13.19 6.17
C GLN A 26 5.82 -13.19 5.44
N PHE A 27 4.83 -12.46 5.95
CA PHE A 27 3.55 -12.27 5.25
C PHE A 27 3.74 -11.63 3.87
N TYR A 28 4.61 -10.62 3.77
CA TYR A 28 4.84 -9.89 2.52
C TYR A 28 5.74 -10.66 1.55
N TYR A 29 6.72 -11.42 2.02
CA TYR A 29 7.59 -12.22 1.14
C TYR A 29 6.78 -13.19 0.28
N GLY A 30 5.75 -13.82 0.87
CA GLY A 30 4.85 -14.70 0.12
C GLY A 30 3.87 -13.99 -0.83
N LEU A 31 3.73 -12.67 -0.72
CA LEU A 31 2.94 -11.85 -1.65
C LEU A 31 3.77 -11.38 -2.86
N ILE A 32 5.10 -11.38 -2.75
CA ILE A 32 5.98 -10.92 -3.83
C ILE A 32 6.06 -12.03 -4.89
N PRO A 33 5.72 -11.73 -6.17
CA PRO A 33 5.76 -12.73 -7.22
C PRO A 33 7.15 -13.36 -7.40
N ASN A 34 7.20 -14.69 -7.58
CA ASN A 34 8.46 -15.45 -7.69
C ASN A 34 9.37 -15.04 -8.86
N TYR A 35 8.86 -14.29 -9.84
CA TYR A 35 9.67 -13.76 -10.95
C TYR A 35 10.44 -12.48 -10.57
N LEU A 36 10.13 -11.85 -9.43
CA LEU A 36 10.89 -10.71 -8.92
C LEU A 36 12.01 -11.20 -8.01
N PRO A 37 13.28 -10.82 -8.28
CA PRO A 37 14.38 -11.20 -7.41
C PRO A 37 14.37 -10.40 -6.11
N PHE A 38 15.01 -10.94 -5.07
CA PHE A 38 15.25 -10.24 -3.79
C PHE A 38 13.96 -9.76 -3.07
N PRO A 39 13.02 -10.66 -2.71
CA PRO A 39 11.78 -10.30 -2.05
C PRO A 39 11.99 -9.53 -0.73
N GLU A 40 13.06 -9.84 0.01
CA GLU A 40 13.40 -9.14 1.26
C GLU A 40 13.70 -7.65 1.03
N CYS A 41 14.51 -7.35 0.00
CA CYS A 41 14.87 -5.99 -0.36
C CYS A 41 13.64 -5.22 -0.84
N ILE A 42 12.82 -5.83 -1.72
CA ILE A 42 11.58 -5.24 -2.22
C ILE A 42 10.64 -4.89 -1.07
N ASN A 43 10.46 -5.81 -0.11
CA ASN A 43 9.62 -5.60 1.05
C ASN A 43 10.09 -4.42 1.91
N TYR A 44 11.39 -4.38 2.26
CA TYR A 44 11.91 -3.30 3.10
C TYR A 44 11.89 -1.95 2.39
N LEU A 45 12.23 -1.89 1.10
CA LEU A 45 12.12 -0.66 0.31
C LEU A 45 10.67 -0.17 0.23
N SER A 46 9.72 -1.08 0.06
CA SER A 46 8.29 -0.76 0.05
C SER A 46 7.85 -0.17 1.40
N GLY A 47 8.20 -0.81 2.51
CA GLY A 47 7.90 -0.31 3.86
C GLY A 47 8.52 1.05 4.16
N VAL A 48 9.80 1.26 3.80
CA VAL A 48 10.45 2.58 3.93
C VAL A 48 9.73 3.62 3.08
N ALA A 49 9.38 3.31 1.83
CA ALA A 49 8.70 4.23 0.94
C ALA A 49 7.30 4.62 1.47
N GLU A 50 6.53 3.66 1.99
CA GLU A 50 5.24 3.93 2.63
C GLU A 50 5.38 4.86 3.84
N LEU A 51 6.39 4.64 4.71
CA LEU A 51 6.67 5.52 5.84
C LEU A 51 7.02 6.94 5.40
N ILE A 52 7.91 7.08 4.40
CA ILE A 52 8.35 8.39 3.89
C ILE A 52 7.17 9.15 3.28
N PHE A 53 6.40 8.50 2.40
CA PHE A 53 5.30 9.16 1.71
C PHE A 53 4.09 9.40 2.62
N GLY A 54 3.81 8.49 3.56
CA GLY A 54 2.83 8.71 4.62
C GLY A 54 3.20 9.90 5.52
N PHE A 55 4.48 10.04 5.89
CA PHE A 55 4.96 11.20 6.64
C PHE A 55 4.87 12.50 5.82
N PHE A 56 5.27 12.48 4.55
CA PHE A 56 5.17 13.64 3.66
C PHE A 56 3.71 14.09 3.46
N ALA A 57 2.74 13.18 3.51
CA ALA A 57 1.33 13.51 3.44
C ALA A 57 0.86 14.41 4.61
N LEU A 58 1.55 14.45 5.76
CA LEU A 58 1.17 15.30 6.89
C LEU A 58 1.39 16.80 6.62
N PHE A 59 2.47 17.15 5.92
CA PHE A 59 2.88 18.55 5.75
C PHE A 59 2.33 19.14 4.45
N ALA A 60 1.70 20.30 4.56
CA ALA A 60 1.04 20.93 3.43
C ALA A 60 2.00 21.36 2.30
N LYS A 61 3.32 21.35 2.51
CA LYS A 61 4.33 21.59 1.46
C LYS A 61 4.70 20.32 0.69
N THR A 62 4.57 19.15 1.31
CA THR A 62 4.98 17.86 0.75
C THR A 62 3.81 16.92 0.50
N GLU A 63 2.58 17.31 0.83
CA GLU A 63 1.40 16.44 0.74
C GLU A 63 1.16 15.90 -0.68
N LYS A 64 1.44 16.72 -1.70
CA LYS A 64 1.38 16.28 -3.10
C LYS A 64 2.39 15.17 -3.41
N ILE A 65 3.61 15.28 -2.86
CA ILE A 65 4.66 14.26 -3.02
C ILE A 65 4.26 12.99 -2.29
N GLY A 66 3.74 13.10 -1.05
CA GLY A 66 3.25 11.96 -0.28
C GLY A 66 2.11 11.22 -1.00
N GLY A 67 1.10 11.95 -1.49
CA GLY A 67 0.00 11.36 -2.26
C GLY A 67 0.45 10.69 -3.55
N LEU A 68 1.33 11.33 -4.33
CA LEU A 68 1.84 10.76 -5.59
C LEU A 68 2.75 9.54 -5.34
N GLY A 69 3.58 9.59 -4.30
CA GLY A 69 4.45 8.49 -3.93
C GLY A 69 3.66 7.24 -3.55
N ILE A 70 2.66 7.38 -2.68
CA ILE A 70 1.74 6.27 -2.35
C ILE A 70 0.97 5.80 -3.58
N LEU A 71 0.47 6.71 -4.42
CA LEU A 71 -0.24 6.35 -5.65
C LEU A 71 0.63 5.46 -6.57
N LEU A 72 1.91 5.81 -6.74
CA LEU A 72 2.87 5.01 -7.50
C LEU A 72 3.12 3.65 -6.85
N LEU A 73 3.31 3.60 -5.52
CA LEU A 73 3.47 2.33 -4.79
C LEU A 73 2.26 1.41 -4.98
N LEU A 74 1.04 1.93 -4.86
CA LEU A 74 -0.17 1.16 -5.08
C LEU A 74 -0.21 0.55 -6.49
N ILE A 75 0.18 1.30 -7.53
CA ILE A 75 0.28 0.76 -8.89
C ILE A 75 1.32 -0.38 -8.93
N LEU A 76 2.48 -0.19 -8.29
CA LEU A 76 3.53 -1.21 -8.20
C LEU A 76 3.13 -2.44 -7.37
N PHE A 77 2.12 -2.33 -6.49
CA PHE A 77 1.60 -3.45 -5.70
C PHE A 77 0.52 -4.27 -6.42
N ILE A 78 0.03 -3.83 -7.59
CA ILE A 78 -0.94 -4.59 -8.38
C ILE A 78 -0.44 -6.02 -8.70
N PRO A 79 0.81 -6.22 -9.16
CA PRO A 79 1.33 -7.56 -9.42
C PRO A 79 1.30 -8.48 -8.19
N ALA A 80 1.54 -7.97 -6.98
CA ALA A 80 1.46 -8.75 -5.75
C ALA A 80 0.02 -9.24 -5.47
N HIS A 81 -0.98 -8.40 -5.74
CA HIS A 81 -2.39 -8.79 -5.60
C HIS A 81 -2.82 -9.82 -6.66
N VAL A 82 -2.39 -9.64 -7.91
CA VAL A 82 -2.65 -10.61 -8.98
C VAL A 82 -2.01 -11.95 -8.65
N TYR A 83 -0.74 -11.94 -8.21
CA TYR A 83 -0.02 -13.14 -7.83
C TYR A 83 -0.69 -13.86 -6.65
N PHE A 84 -1.12 -13.13 -5.62
CA PHE A 84 -1.86 -13.69 -4.50
C PHE A 84 -3.12 -14.44 -4.95
N ILE A 85 -3.88 -13.90 -5.92
CA ILE A 85 -5.05 -14.57 -6.51
C ILE A 85 -4.65 -15.82 -7.32
N GLN A 86 -3.55 -15.75 -8.08
CA GLN A 86 -3.05 -16.85 -8.92
C GLN A 86 -2.62 -18.05 -8.09
N ILE A 87 -2.06 -17.83 -6.90
CA ILE A 87 -1.68 -18.91 -5.97
C ILE A 87 -2.86 -19.39 -5.09
N GLY A 88 -4.10 -19.00 -5.43
CA GLY A 88 -5.30 -19.44 -4.70
C GLY A 88 -5.60 -18.66 -3.42
N SER A 89 -5.04 -17.45 -3.26
CA SER A 89 -5.20 -16.60 -2.07
C SER A 89 -4.72 -17.26 -0.76
N CYS A 90 -3.70 -18.12 -0.87
CA CYS A 90 -3.10 -18.83 0.27
C CYS A 90 -1.59 -18.85 0.15
N ILE A 91 -0.92 -18.29 1.16
CA ILE A 91 0.54 -18.25 1.28
C ILE A 91 0.96 -19.30 2.29
N ASN A 92 1.90 -20.16 1.91
CA ASN A 92 2.46 -21.18 2.80
C ASN A 92 3.08 -20.54 4.04
N GLY A 93 2.62 -20.94 5.23
CA GLY A 93 3.08 -20.37 6.50
C GLY A 93 2.64 -18.93 6.78
N GLY A 94 1.70 -18.40 5.97
CA GLY A 94 1.20 -17.03 6.08
C GLY A 94 -0.32 -16.97 6.09
N LEU A 95 -0.88 -16.03 5.33
CA LEU A 95 -2.32 -15.82 5.25
C LEU A 95 -2.95 -16.74 4.20
N CYS A 96 -4.02 -17.42 4.60
CA CYS A 96 -4.90 -18.15 3.69
C CYS A 96 -6.34 -17.69 3.87
N VAL A 97 -6.94 -17.25 2.76
CA VAL A 97 -8.31 -16.74 2.72
C VAL A 97 -9.04 -17.31 1.52
N ALA A 98 -10.37 -17.24 1.55
CA ALA A 98 -11.18 -17.62 0.40
C ALA A 98 -10.80 -16.78 -0.85
N GLN A 99 -10.83 -17.41 -2.02
CA GLN A 99 -10.33 -16.79 -3.25
C GLN A 99 -11.04 -15.47 -3.60
N TRP A 100 -12.33 -15.36 -3.29
CA TRP A 100 -13.11 -14.14 -3.49
C TRP A 100 -12.58 -12.95 -2.68
N ILE A 101 -11.94 -13.17 -1.52
CA ILE A 101 -11.32 -12.10 -0.72
C ILE A 101 -10.13 -11.49 -1.47
N GLY A 102 -9.35 -12.30 -2.17
CA GLY A 102 -8.27 -11.82 -3.05
C GLY A 102 -8.81 -10.88 -4.14
N TRP A 103 -9.91 -11.27 -4.78
CA TRP A 103 -10.59 -10.43 -5.77
C TRP A 103 -11.15 -9.14 -5.18
N VAL A 104 -11.78 -9.19 -4.00
CA VAL A 104 -12.27 -7.97 -3.32
C VAL A 104 -11.12 -7.02 -3.00
N ARG A 105 -9.97 -7.54 -2.54
CA ARG A 105 -8.78 -6.72 -2.30
C ARG A 105 -8.33 -5.99 -3.56
N LEU A 106 -8.27 -6.68 -4.70
CA LEU A 106 -7.79 -6.08 -5.96
C LEU A 106 -8.82 -5.20 -6.66
N VAL A 107 -10.08 -5.62 -6.76
CA VAL A 107 -11.10 -4.98 -7.61
C VAL A 107 -11.89 -3.92 -6.85
N VAL A 108 -12.02 -4.04 -5.53
CA VAL A 108 -12.81 -3.11 -4.71
C VAL A 108 -11.90 -2.24 -3.86
N ILE A 109 -11.05 -2.84 -3.03
CA ILE A 109 -10.25 -2.08 -2.05
C ILE A 109 -9.14 -1.30 -2.75
N HIS A 110 -8.40 -1.93 -3.68
CA HIS A 110 -7.26 -1.29 -4.33
C HIS A 110 -7.62 -0.02 -5.12
N PRO A 111 -8.72 0.03 -5.91
CA PRO A 111 -9.14 1.26 -6.57
C PRO A 111 -9.56 2.36 -5.59
N LEU A 112 -10.17 2.00 -4.46
CA LEU A 112 -10.51 2.97 -3.41
C LEU A 112 -9.24 3.59 -2.80
N LEU A 113 -8.19 2.80 -2.59
CA LEU A 113 -6.89 3.28 -2.12
C LEU A 113 -6.21 4.20 -3.16
N LEU A 114 -6.29 3.86 -4.45
CA LEU A 114 -5.78 4.70 -5.54
C LEU A 114 -6.51 6.05 -5.59
N ILE A 115 -7.85 6.04 -5.50
CA ILE A 115 -8.66 7.26 -5.45
C ILE A 115 -8.29 8.10 -4.21
N TRP A 116 -8.12 7.46 -3.06
CA TRP A 116 -7.74 8.15 -1.84
C TRP A 116 -6.36 8.82 -1.96
N ALA A 117 -5.37 8.12 -2.50
CA ALA A 117 -4.05 8.68 -2.77
C ALA A 117 -4.12 9.85 -3.77
N TRP A 118 -4.88 9.70 -4.86
CA TRP A 118 -5.12 10.77 -5.84
C TRP A 118 -5.75 12.01 -5.20
N GLN A 119 -6.73 11.84 -4.29
CA GLN A 119 -7.34 12.96 -3.58
C GLN A 119 -6.31 13.74 -2.75
N ILE A 120 -5.33 13.06 -2.13
CA ILE A 120 -4.24 13.73 -1.40
C ILE A 120 -3.38 14.60 -2.33
N THR A 121 -3.14 14.17 -3.58
CA THR A 121 -2.36 14.95 -4.56
C THR A 121 -3.02 16.26 -5.00
N GLY A 122 -4.36 16.28 -4.99
CA GLY A 122 -5.19 17.33 -5.59
C GLY A 122 -5.96 18.16 -4.57
N LEU A 123 -5.68 18.02 -3.27
CA LEU A 123 -6.22 18.84 -2.20
C LEU A 123 -5.78 20.31 -2.38
N LYS A 124 -6.44 21.03 -3.29
CA LYS A 124 -6.26 22.47 -3.48
C LYS A 124 -6.61 23.16 -2.16
N ARG A 125 -5.66 23.97 -1.68
CA ARG A 125 -5.87 24.97 -0.63
C ARG A 125 -6.80 26.05 -1.21
N LEU A 126 -8.07 25.96 -0.84
CA LEU A 126 -8.98 27.08 -0.73
C LEU A 126 -9.48 27.04 0.72
#